data_AF-A0A3M1XLR1-F1
#
_entry.id   AF-A0A3M1XLR1-F1
#
_cell.length_a   1.000
_cell.length_b   1.000
_cell.length_c   1.000
_cell.angle_alpha   90.00
_cell.angle_beta   90.00
_cell.angle_gamma   90.00
#
_symmetry.space_group_name_H-M   'P 1'
#
loop_
_entity.id
_entity.type
_entity.pdbx_description
1 polymer ?
#
loop_
_entity_poly.entity_id
_entity_poly.type
_entity_poly.pdbx_seq_one_letter_code
_entity_poly.pdbx_strand_id
1 'polypeptide(L)' 'PLKEEEQQLLLEYFAEEQALYAQDVEAATELLNVGEYPHAPLTDTAATAAIMQVVVALYNLEETLMKT' A
#
# COMPACT_ATOMS: atom_id res chain seq x y z
N PRO A 1 -2.60 -20.03 8.13
CA PRO A 1 -1.46 -19.43 7.39
C PRO A 1 -1.94 -19.00 6.00
N LEU A 2 -1.48 -17.85 5.49
CA LEU A 2 -1.73 -17.45 4.11
C LEU A 2 -1.09 -18.50 3.18
N LYS A 3 -1.69 -18.79 2.01
CA LYS A 3 -1.05 -19.70 1.05
C LYS A 3 0.21 -19.04 0.51
N GLU A 4 1.23 -19.84 0.18
CA GLU A 4 2.50 -19.32 -0.33
C GLU A 4 2.30 -18.47 -1.61
N GLU A 5 1.39 -18.89 -2.49
CA GLU A 5 1.02 -18.18 -3.72
C GLU A 5 0.41 -16.80 -3.44
N GLU A 6 -0.50 -16.71 -2.46
CA GLU A 6 -1.14 -15.45 -2.05
C GLU A 6 -0.12 -14.51 -1.39
N GLN A 7 0.79 -15.07 -0.60
CA GLN A 7 1.85 -14.31 0.03
C GLN A 7 2.80 -13.73 -1.02
N GLN A 8 3.20 -14.55 -1.99
CA GLN A 8 4.08 -14.12 -3.06
C GLN A 8 3.43 -13.03 -3.92
N LEU A 9 2.15 -13.18 -4.26
CA LEU A 9 1.40 -12.16 -5.00
C LEU A 9 1.39 -10.81 -4.28
N LEU A 10 1.13 -10.79 -2.96
CA LEU A 10 1.13 -9.56 -2.17
C LEU A 10 2.52 -8.91 -2.07
N LEU A 11 3.59 -9.72 -2.00
CA LEU A 11 4.96 -9.23 -1.99
C LEU A 11 5.39 -8.65 -3.34
N GLU A 12 4.97 -9.27 -4.44
CA GLU A 12 5.20 -8.77 -5.79
C GLU A 12 4.47 -7.43 -6.00
N TYR A 13 3.18 -7.37 -5.63
CA TYR A 13 2.40 -6.14 -5.69
C TYR A 13 3.01 -5.02 -4.83
N PHE A 14 3.46 -5.34 -3.61
CA PHE A 14 4.19 -4.37 -2.77
C PHE A 14 5.45 -3.84 -3.45
N ALA A 15 6.26 -4.72 -4.05
CA ALA A 15 7.51 -4.32 -4.69
C ALA A 15 7.26 -3.43 -5.92
N GLU A 16 6.20 -3.71 -6.70
CA GLU A 16 5.78 -2.88 -7.82
C GLU A 16 5.37 -1.48 -7.37
N GLU A 17 4.50 -1.38 -6.36
CA GLU A 17 4.06 -0.10 -5.80
C GLU A 17 5.25 0.67 -5.20
N GLN A 18 6.14 -0.01 -4.47
CA GLN A 18 7.33 0.63 -3.90
C GLN A 18 8.23 1.19 -5.01
N ALA A 19 8.45 0.44 -6.09
CA ALA A 19 9.24 0.89 -7.22
C ALA A 19 8.60 2.09 -7.94
N LEU A 20 7.27 2.13 -8.00
CA LEU A 20 6.51 3.25 -8.56
C LEU A 20 6.67 4.51 -7.70
N TYR A 21 6.44 4.41 -6.39
CA TYR A 21 6.57 5.55 -5.46
C TYR A 21 8.03 5.99 -5.24
N ALA A 22 9.00 5.11 -5.46
CA ALA A 22 10.41 5.49 -5.46
C ALA A 22 10.77 6.36 -6.69
N GLN A 23 10.05 6.19 -7.81
CA GLN A 23 10.19 7.00 -9.02
C GLN A 23 9.33 8.28 -8.97
N ASP A 24 8.21 8.24 -8.24
CA ASP A 24 7.29 9.36 -8.06
C ASP A 24 7.00 9.60 -6.57
N VAL A 25 7.92 10.36 -5.95
CA VAL A 25 7.83 10.71 -4.52
C VAL A 25 6.68 11.68 -4.23
N GLU A 26 6.25 12.46 -5.23
CA GLU A 26 5.13 13.38 -5.08
C GLU A 26 3.82 12.59 -4.92
N ALA A 27 3.58 11.61 -5.79
CA ALA A 27 2.44 10.69 -5.67
C ALA A 27 2.43 9.96 -4.32
N ALA A 28 3.60 9.51 -3.84
CA ALA A 28 3.72 8.87 -2.52
C ALA A 28 3.33 9.83 -1.38
N THR A 29 3.76 11.08 -1.49
CA THR A 29 3.52 12.12 -0.47
C THR A 29 2.06 12.55 -0.46
N GLU A 30 1.44 12.70 -1.64
CA GLU A 30 0.01 13.00 -1.78
C GLU A 30 -0.85 11.89 -1.18
N LEU A 31 -0.53 10.63 -1.49
CA LEU A 31 -1.20 9.47 -0.92
C LEU A 31 -1.14 9.46 0.60
N LEU A 32 0.05 9.73 1.16
CA LEU A 32 0.29 9.60 2.58
C LEU A 32 -0.29 10.77 3.37
N ASN A 33 -0.30 12.00 2.83
CA ASN A 33 -0.80 13.20 3.50
C ASN A 33 -2.33 13.30 3.59
N VAL A 34 -3.05 12.19 3.39
CA VAL A 34 -4.50 12.14 3.59
C VAL A 34 -4.81 12.06 5.09
N GLY A 35 -5.47 13.10 5.61
CA GLY A 35 -5.89 13.19 7.01
C GLY A 35 -5.81 14.62 7.54
N GLU A 36 -6.35 14.86 8.74
CA GLU A 36 -6.35 16.20 9.37
C GLU A 36 -5.07 16.49 10.18
N TYR A 37 -4.27 15.47 10.47
CA TYR A 37 -3.12 15.57 11.36
C TYR A 37 -1.81 15.25 10.62
N PRO A 38 -0.72 15.98 10.92
CA PRO A 38 0.58 15.72 10.31
C PRO A 38 1.12 14.35 10.73
N HIS A 39 1.73 13.64 9.78
CA HIS A 39 2.38 12.37 10.06
C HIS A 39 3.63 12.55 10.91
N ALA A 40 3.96 11.52 11.68
CA ALA A 40 5.30 11.38 12.23
C ALA A 40 6.34 11.32 11.08
N PRO A 41 7.60 11.70 11.32
CA PRO A 41 8.64 11.63 10.29
C PRO A 41 8.74 10.23 9.71
N LEU A 42 8.48 10.09 8.42
CA LEU A 42 8.57 8.82 7.71
C LEU A 42 10.03 8.58 7.30
N THR A 43 10.53 7.39 7.58
CA THR A 43 11.91 7.01 7.23
C THR A 43 12.01 6.53 5.78
N ASP A 44 10.95 5.92 5.24
CA ASP A 44 10.84 5.49 3.85
C ASP A 44 9.42 5.76 3.33
N THR A 45 9.26 6.89 2.65
CA THR A 45 7.98 7.34 2.09
C THR A 45 7.44 6.36 1.04
N ALA A 46 8.31 5.81 0.19
CA ALA A 46 7.90 4.91 -0.88
C ALA A 46 7.42 3.56 -0.34
N ALA A 47 8.15 2.97 0.61
CA ALA A 47 7.73 1.73 1.27
C ALA A 47 6.44 1.92 2.07
N THR A 48 6.30 3.07 2.74
CA THR A 48 5.09 3.37 3.52
C THR A 48 3.87 3.49 2.61
N ALA A 49 3.99 4.22 1.50
CA ALA A 49 2.92 4.35 0.51
C ALA A 49 2.54 2.99 -0.11
N ALA A 50 3.53 2.17 -0.46
CA ALA A 50 3.30 0.84 -1.01
C ALA A 50 2.55 -0.10 -0.04
N ILE A 51 2.91 -0.09 1.25
CA ILE A 51 2.16 -0.87 2.26
C ILE A 51 0.70 -0.40 2.36
N MET A 52 0.47 0.92 2.32
CA MET A 52 -0.90 1.45 2.35
C MET A 52 -1.73 0.94 1.16
N GLN A 53 -1.13 0.81 -0.03
CA GLN A 53 -1.81 0.25 -1.20
C GLN A 53 -2.14 -1.24 -1.04
N VAL A 54 -1.24 -2.03 -0.46
CA VAL A 54 -1.52 -3.43 -0.11
C VAL A 54 -2.71 -3.50 0.84
N VAL A 55 -2.75 -2.65 1.86
CA VAL A 55 -3.85 -2.59 2.84
C VAL A 55 -5.18 -2.22 2.16
N VAL A 56 -5.20 -1.19 1.32
CA VAL A 56 -6.39 -0.78 0.56
C VAL A 56 -6.88 -1.91 -0.36
N ALA A 57 -5.98 -2.60 -1.06
CA ALA A 57 -6.32 -3.73 -1.92
C ALA A 57 -7.00 -4.86 -1.12
N LEU A 58 -6.50 -5.17 0.08
CA LEU A 58 -7.11 -6.16 0.98
C LEU A 58 -8.51 -5.74 1.44
N TYR A 59 -8.69 -4.48 1.83
CA TYR A 59 -10.01 -3.94 2.22
C TYR A 59 -11.01 -3.99 1.06
N ASN A 60 -10.61 -3.59 -0.14
CA ASN A 60 -11.45 -3.64 -1.33
C ASN A 60 -11.86 -5.07 -1.68
N LEU A 61 -10.95 -6.03 -1.53
CA LEU A 61 -11.23 -7.45 -1.73
C LEU A 61 -12.23 -7.98 -0.70
N GLU A 62 -12.02 -7.67 0.59
CA GLU A 62 -12.94 -8.05 1.66
C GLU A 62 -14.34 -7.48 1.41
N GLU A 63 -14.43 -6.18 1.09
CA GLU A 63 -15.69 -5.52 0.80
C GLU A 63 -16.42 -6.17 -0.40
N THR A 64 -15.66 -6.54 -1.44
CA THR A 64 -16.21 -7.23 -2.62
C THR A 64 -16.79 -8.59 -2.26
N LEU A 65 -16.12 -9.36 -1.39
CA LEU A 65 -16.60 -10.66 -0.91
C LEU A 65 -17.81 -10.54 0.02
N MET A 66 -17.90 -9.46 0.82
CA MET A 66 -19.01 -9.24 1.76
C MET A 66 -20.28 -8.72 1.10
N LYS A 67 -20.18 -8.03 -0.04
CA LYS A 67 -21.32 -7.42 -0.74
C LYS A 67 -22.08 -8.38 -1.66
N THR A 68 -21.63 -9.63 -1.78
CA THR A 68 -22.29 -10.72 -2.53
C THR A 68 -22.87 -11.77 -1.59
#